data_AF-A0A1L3GRX9-F1
#
_entry.id   AF-A0A1L3GRX9-F1
#
_cell.length_a   1.000
_cell.length_b   1.000
_cell.length_c   1.000
_cell.angle_alpha   90.00
_cell.angle_beta   90.00
_cell.angle_gamma   90.00
#
_symmetry.space_group_name_H-M   'P 1'
#
loop_
_entity.id
_entity.type
_entity.pdbx_description
1 polymer ?
#
loop_
_entity_poly.entity_id
_entity_poly.type
_entity_poly.pdbx_seq_one_letter_code
_entity_poly.pdbx_strand_id
1 'polypeptide(L)'
;MPYEFEFRDAELAKPLGALVSALFCRDEFFCRRLLDALRSELPSVLEEEVYQQRRNRLLEYGFPDSFEAMGVYARLDVDRFNLDEFSRPETFFEPGPVAPGFALAEVPSSSLLAEVLAAGIDAANVWDLSFLLNRVMVADRVDVGDSAAVQETLEQVYGYLNIALEQLCGSSLEKAQELFEGTYLVGLFRFGYSVVLGLQQEARRLTASSVGPYLDGPYAALTASLLGRKPRYCIAFDGTARAGDLPFSSLKQVEATRQRLADVETQRRLFEGCFPFDLPGSQEPEAERSGLAEVDQLTLSEIFLTALANRILNRDFAPAPIPSGDLSVLHGLIVENGRVSASLRQKTFDWLNSLEPGAENFGHFCLSIWDEEFCGLDPAALDPRYIGGLLLK
;
A
#
# COMPACT_ATOMS: atom_id res chain seq x y z
N MET A 1 31.85 -55.00 27.54
CA MET A 1 30.70 -54.31 26.92
C MET A 1 30.21 -55.13 25.74
N PRO A 2 28.89 -55.35 25.58
CA PRO A 2 28.33 -56.11 24.46
C PRO A 2 28.13 -55.30 23.17
N TYR A 3 28.82 -54.17 23.01
CA TYR A 3 28.68 -53.27 21.86
C TYR A 3 30.03 -53.15 21.12
N GLU A 4 29.98 -53.18 19.79
CA GLU A 4 31.08 -52.87 18.90
C GLU A 4 30.87 -51.46 18.33
N PHE A 5 31.94 -50.65 18.31
CA PHE A 5 31.88 -49.25 17.89
C PHE A 5 32.74 -49.02 16.65
N GLU A 6 32.14 -48.51 15.59
CA GLU A 6 32.85 -47.97 14.43
C GLU A 6 32.86 -46.44 14.51
N PHE A 7 34.04 -45.85 14.55
CA PHE A 7 34.20 -44.39 14.60
C PHE A 7 34.52 -43.87 13.19
N ARG A 8 33.75 -42.87 12.74
CA ARG A 8 34.00 -42.21 11.44
C ARG A 8 35.28 -41.37 11.43
N ASP A 9 35.70 -40.88 12.59
CA ASP A 9 36.91 -40.09 12.78
C ASP A 9 37.82 -40.77 13.80
N ALA A 10 39.04 -41.11 13.37
CA ALA A 10 40.02 -41.81 14.20
C ALA A 10 40.54 -40.95 15.37
N GLU A 11 40.53 -39.63 15.23
CA GLU A 11 40.95 -38.71 16.31
C GLU A 11 39.94 -38.67 17.46
N LEU A 12 38.64 -38.83 17.13
CA LEU A 12 37.54 -38.86 18.11
C LEU A 12 37.33 -40.23 18.78
N ALA A 13 37.90 -41.31 18.23
CA ALA A 13 37.70 -42.67 18.73
C ALA A 13 38.16 -42.84 20.19
N LYS A 14 39.34 -42.33 20.54
CA LYS A 14 39.91 -42.43 21.90
C LYS A 14 39.11 -41.64 22.95
N PRO A 15 38.79 -40.34 22.76
CA PRO A 15 38.01 -39.59 23.75
C PRO A 15 36.57 -40.11 23.89
N LEU A 16 35.90 -40.50 22.79
CA LEU A 16 34.54 -41.05 22.86
C LEU A 16 34.51 -42.42 23.53
N GLY A 17 35.47 -43.30 23.22
CA GLY A 17 35.60 -44.60 23.88
C GLY A 17 35.83 -44.47 25.39
N ALA A 18 36.65 -43.49 25.81
CA ALA A 18 36.85 -43.19 27.22
C ALA A 18 35.57 -42.67 27.90
N LEU A 19 34.82 -41.79 27.23
CA LEU A 19 33.54 -41.27 27.73
C LEU A 19 32.51 -42.39 27.91
N VAL A 20 32.33 -43.25 26.90
CA VAL A 20 31.38 -44.37 26.95
C VAL A 20 31.77 -45.36 28.06
N SER A 21 33.06 -45.64 28.21
CA SER A 21 33.57 -46.49 29.30
C SER A 21 33.29 -45.89 30.68
N ALA A 22 33.52 -44.59 30.84
CA ALA A 22 33.24 -43.88 32.09
C ALA A 22 31.73 -43.86 32.42
N LEU A 23 30.88 -43.63 31.42
CA LEU A 23 29.43 -43.66 31.58
C LEU A 23 28.95 -45.05 32.01
N PHE A 24 29.47 -46.11 31.41
CA PHE A 24 29.09 -47.48 31.74
C PHE A 24 29.54 -47.91 33.12
N CYS A 25 30.76 -47.54 33.55
CA CYS A 25 31.21 -47.81 34.91
C CYS A 25 30.40 -47.06 35.97
N ARG A 26 29.82 -45.91 35.61
CA ARG A 26 29.03 -45.08 36.52
C ARG A 26 27.55 -45.49 36.59
N ASP A 27 26.94 -45.74 35.44
CA ASP A 27 25.56 -46.21 35.31
C ASP A 27 25.41 -47.06 34.05
N GLU A 28 25.52 -48.38 34.25
CA GLU A 28 25.42 -49.36 33.17
C GLU A 28 24.04 -49.33 32.49
N PHE A 29 22.97 -49.17 33.26
CA PHE A 29 21.61 -49.21 32.72
C PHE A 29 21.33 -48.00 31.83
N PHE A 30 21.72 -46.80 32.28
CA PHE A 30 21.64 -45.60 31.46
C PHE A 30 22.48 -45.71 30.19
N CYS A 31 23.72 -46.20 30.30
CA CYS A 31 24.62 -46.33 29.15
C CYS A 31 24.08 -47.30 28.10
N ARG A 32 23.57 -48.48 28.50
CA ARG A 32 22.92 -49.43 27.57
C ARG A 32 21.72 -48.82 26.87
N ARG A 33 20.84 -48.16 27.64
CA ARG A 33 19.65 -47.50 27.09
C ARG A 33 20.00 -46.39 26.09
N LEU A 34 21.05 -45.60 26.37
CA LEU A 34 21.54 -44.56 25.46
C LEU A 34 22.09 -45.16 24.16
N LEU A 35 22.89 -46.22 24.24
CA LEU A 35 23.45 -46.89 23.06
C LEU A 35 22.37 -47.55 22.20
N ASP A 36 21.38 -48.18 22.84
CA ASP A 36 20.24 -48.76 22.13
C ASP A 36 19.36 -47.68 21.47
N ALA A 37 19.19 -46.52 22.12
CA ALA A 37 18.51 -45.35 21.55
C ALA A 37 19.27 -44.82 20.31
N LEU A 38 20.58 -44.56 20.44
CA LEU A 38 21.42 -44.10 19.32
C LEU A 38 21.41 -45.07 18.13
N ARG A 39 21.39 -46.38 18.39
CA ARG A 39 21.31 -47.40 17.34
C ARG A 39 19.94 -47.45 16.64
N SER A 40 18.88 -47.10 17.37
CA SER A 40 17.49 -47.23 16.90
C SER A 40 16.92 -45.91 16.36
N GLU A 41 17.63 -44.80 16.57
CA GLU A 41 17.32 -43.49 15.99
C GLU A 41 17.49 -43.53 14.47
N LEU A 42 16.46 -43.03 13.78
CA LEU A 42 16.46 -42.86 12.35
C LEU A 42 16.95 -41.44 12.02
N PRO A 43 17.87 -41.25 11.05
CA PRO A 43 18.31 -39.91 10.66
C PRO A 43 17.18 -38.95 10.32
N SER A 44 16.11 -39.44 9.68
CA SER A 44 14.93 -38.63 9.35
C SER A 44 14.17 -38.12 10.58
N VAL A 45 14.18 -38.89 11.68
CA VAL A 45 13.54 -38.46 12.95
C VAL A 45 14.38 -37.35 13.58
N LEU A 46 15.70 -37.49 13.58
CA LEU A 46 16.62 -36.46 14.07
C LEU A 46 16.50 -35.16 13.26
N GLU A 47 16.41 -35.26 11.93
CA GLU A 47 16.21 -34.10 11.05
C GLU A 47 14.92 -33.35 11.38
N GLU A 48 13.81 -34.08 11.55
CA GLU A 48 12.52 -33.50 11.92
C GLU A 48 12.57 -32.87 13.33
N GLU A 49 13.17 -33.53 14.32
CA GLU A 49 13.29 -33.00 15.67
C GLU A 49 14.10 -31.70 15.70
N VAL A 50 15.25 -31.67 15.00
CA VAL A 50 16.08 -30.47 14.89
C VAL A 50 15.34 -29.36 14.15
N TYR A 51 14.60 -29.71 13.08
CA TYR A 51 13.74 -28.78 12.37
C TYR A 51 12.67 -28.17 13.29
N GLN A 52 11.95 -28.99 14.05
CA GLN A 52 10.93 -28.55 15.00
C GLN A 52 11.52 -27.69 16.12
N GLN A 53 12.66 -28.08 16.69
CA GLN A 53 13.37 -27.28 17.71
C GLN A 53 13.81 -25.92 17.17
N ARG A 54 14.31 -25.86 15.92
CA ARG A 54 14.64 -24.60 15.28
C ARG A 54 13.39 -23.75 15.05
N ARG A 55 12.32 -24.35 14.53
CA ARG A 55 11.05 -23.68 14.26
C ARG A 55 10.45 -23.09 15.53
N ASN A 56 10.42 -23.86 16.62
CA ASN A 56 9.88 -23.41 17.90
C ASN A 56 10.68 -22.23 18.48
N ARG A 57 12.02 -22.29 18.42
CA ARG A 57 12.86 -21.17 18.84
C ARG A 57 12.62 -19.91 18.01
N LEU A 58 12.44 -20.05 16.70
CA LEU A 58 12.10 -18.91 15.83
C LEU A 58 10.72 -18.34 16.16
N LEU A 59 9.74 -19.20 16.40
CA LEU A 59 8.38 -18.82 16.83
C LEU A 59 8.39 -18.05 18.16
N GLU A 60 9.20 -18.48 19.13
CA GLU A 60 9.39 -17.78 20.41
C GLU A 60 9.93 -16.35 20.25
N TYR A 61 10.66 -16.09 19.16
CA TYR A 61 11.13 -14.74 18.78
C TYR A 61 10.19 -14.01 17.81
N GLY A 62 9.01 -14.56 17.52
CA GLY A 62 8.04 -13.94 16.61
C GLY A 62 8.35 -14.14 15.12
N PHE A 63 9.14 -15.16 14.76
CA PHE A 63 9.38 -15.57 13.37
C PHE A 63 8.57 -16.84 13.04
N PRO A 64 7.29 -16.69 12.64
CA PRO A 64 6.46 -17.82 12.25
C PRO A 64 6.88 -18.39 10.88
N ASP A 65 6.23 -19.50 10.49
CA ASP A 65 6.35 -20.00 9.12
C ASP A 65 5.83 -18.96 8.11
N SER A 66 6.37 -18.99 6.88
CA SER A 66 6.02 -18.02 5.84
C SER A 66 4.52 -18.00 5.51
N PHE A 67 3.84 -19.15 5.51
CA PHE A 67 2.40 -19.19 5.23
C PHE A 67 1.57 -18.61 6.37
N GLU A 68 1.95 -18.88 7.61
CA GLU A 68 1.32 -18.30 8.80
C GLU A 68 1.54 -16.79 8.85
N ALA A 69 2.74 -16.32 8.48
CA ALA A 69 3.09 -14.91 8.44
C ALA A 69 2.18 -14.12 7.49
N MET A 70 1.89 -14.66 6.31
CA MET A 70 0.99 -14.03 5.33
C MET A 70 -0.42 -13.77 5.88
N GLY A 71 -0.84 -14.52 6.90
CA GLY A 71 -2.11 -14.29 7.61
C GLY A 71 -2.24 -12.91 8.24
N VAL A 72 -1.12 -12.20 8.46
CA VAL A 72 -1.11 -10.81 8.93
C VAL A 72 -1.79 -9.82 7.96
N TYR A 73 -1.91 -10.19 6.69
CA TYR A 73 -2.62 -9.40 5.66
C TYR A 73 -4.04 -9.92 5.37
N ALA A 74 -4.53 -10.87 6.15
CA ALA A 74 -5.88 -11.37 5.98
C ALA A 74 -6.91 -10.26 6.28
N ARG A 75 -7.67 -9.89 5.23
CA ARG A 75 -8.70 -8.86 5.26
C ARG A 75 -9.68 -9.08 6.42
N LEU A 76 -9.97 -8.00 7.13
CA LEU A 76 -11.06 -7.88 8.08
C LEU A 76 -12.20 -7.06 7.48
N ASP A 77 -13.41 -7.30 7.96
CA ASP A 77 -14.55 -6.42 7.71
C ASP A 77 -14.51 -5.28 8.74
N VAL A 78 -14.25 -4.06 8.26
CA VAL A 78 -14.05 -2.88 9.09
C VAL A 78 -15.33 -2.51 9.84
N ASP A 79 -16.50 -2.69 9.24
CA ASP A 79 -17.78 -2.31 9.84
C ASP A 79 -18.26 -3.30 10.91
N ARG A 80 -17.75 -4.53 10.86
CA ARG A 80 -18.08 -5.63 11.80
C ARG A 80 -16.92 -6.00 12.70
N PHE A 81 -15.88 -5.17 12.76
CA PHE A 81 -14.68 -5.45 13.52
C PHE A 81 -15.01 -5.53 15.01
N ASN A 82 -14.67 -6.66 15.63
CA ASN A 82 -14.82 -6.87 17.05
C ASN A 82 -13.44 -6.87 17.72
N LEU A 83 -13.19 -5.87 18.56
CA LEU A 83 -11.94 -5.73 19.31
C LEU A 83 -11.72 -6.88 20.30
N ASP A 84 -12.80 -7.45 20.86
CA ASP A 84 -12.72 -8.49 21.88
C ASP A 84 -12.05 -9.77 21.36
N GLU A 85 -12.13 -10.04 20.04
CA GLU A 85 -11.45 -11.18 19.40
C GLU A 85 -9.92 -11.08 19.46
N PHE A 86 -9.41 -9.87 19.65
CA PHE A 86 -7.99 -9.55 19.75
C PHE A 86 -7.60 -9.05 21.14
N SER A 87 -8.49 -9.19 22.13
CA SER A 87 -8.19 -8.80 23.51
C SER A 87 -6.98 -9.57 24.04
N ARG A 88 -6.05 -8.82 24.63
CA ARG A 88 -4.87 -9.38 25.26
C ARG A 88 -5.19 -9.67 26.74
N PRO A 89 -4.88 -10.87 27.24
CA PRO A 89 -5.01 -11.16 28.67
C PRO A 89 -4.03 -10.32 29.49
N GLU A 90 -4.46 -9.85 30.67
CA GLU A 90 -3.66 -9.00 31.59
C GLU A 90 -2.34 -9.64 32.03
N THR A 91 -2.25 -10.98 31.97
CA THR A 91 -1.07 -11.73 32.42
C THR A 91 -0.31 -12.27 31.22
N PHE A 92 0.58 -11.46 30.66
CA PHE A 92 1.50 -11.92 29.62
C PHE A 92 2.78 -12.48 30.25
N PHE A 93 3.21 -13.65 29.78
CA PHE A 93 4.55 -14.15 30.08
C PHE A 93 5.56 -13.33 29.26
N GLU A 94 6.46 -12.64 29.93
CA GLU A 94 7.62 -12.02 29.28
C GLU A 94 8.52 -13.14 28.73
N PRO A 95 8.73 -13.23 27.39
CA PRO A 95 9.54 -14.30 26.79
C PRO A 95 11.04 -14.15 27.09
N GLY A 96 11.45 -13.10 27.81
CA GLY A 96 12.83 -12.89 28.26
C GLY A 96 13.02 -11.57 29.01
N PRO A 97 14.21 -11.36 29.61
CA PRO A 97 14.46 -10.24 30.53
C PRO A 97 14.60 -8.87 29.85
N VAL A 98 14.76 -8.82 28.52
CA VAL A 98 14.96 -7.55 27.77
C VAL A 98 14.26 -7.63 26.43
N ALA A 99 13.35 -6.68 26.17
CA ALA A 99 12.67 -6.57 24.89
C ALA A 99 13.58 -5.95 23.81
N PRO A 100 13.44 -6.33 22.52
CA PRO A 100 14.29 -5.82 21.46
C PRO A 100 14.09 -4.32 21.20
N GLY A 101 15.15 -3.51 21.36
CA GLY A 101 15.06 -2.05 21.20
C GLY A 101 14.85 -1.56 19.76
N PHE A 102 15.07 -2.39 18.74
CA PHE A 102 14.87 -1.99 17.34
C PHE A 102 13.40 -1.67 17.02
N ALA A 103 12.46 -2.24 17.78
CA ALA A 103 11.03 -2.00 17.64
C ALA A 103 10.59 -0.61 18.14
N LEU A 104 11.51 0.17 18.71
CA LEU A 104 11.29 1.54 19.21
C LEU A 104 12.03 2.58 18.35
N ALA A 105 12.27 2.29 17.07
CA ALA A 105 12.85 3.27 16.15
C ALA A 105 11.95 4.52 16.05
N GLU A 106 12.53 5.66 15.66
CA GLU A 106 11.83 6.94 15.63
C GLU A 106 10.57 6.87 14.75
N VAL A 107 9.41 7.01 15.40
CA VAL A 107 8.12 7.25 14.74
C VAL A 107 8.03 8.74 14.40
N PRO A 108 7.46 9.12 13.24
CA PRO A 108 7.22 10.53 12.92
C PRO A 108 6.48 11.23 14.07
N SER A 109 7.06 12.31 14.59
CA SER A 109 6.73 12.91 15.89
C SER A 109 5.33 13.54 16.01
N SER A 110 4.49 13.43 14.97
CA SER A 110 3.18 14.08 14.88
C SER A 110 2.01 13.10 14.76
N SER A 111 2.21 11.81 15.04
CA SER A 111 1.17 10.79 14.98
C SER A 111 0.64 10.42 16.37
N LEU A 112 -0.62 9.98 16.45
CA LEU A 112 -1.21 9.50 17.71
C LEU A 112 -0.42 8.31 18.27
N LEU A 113 0.05 7.42 17.40
CA LEU A 113 0.94 6.33 17.78
C LEU A 113 2.26 6.83 18.40
N ALA A 114 2.87 7.88 17.84
CA ALA A 114 4.10 8.45 18.42
C ALA A 114 3.86 8.99 19.84
N GLU A 115 2.71 9.62 20.09
CA GLU A 115 2.32 10.07 21.44
C GLU A 115 2.15 8.89 22.40
N VAL A 116 1.50 7.80 21.97
CA VAL A 116 1.35 6.57 22.78
C VAL A 116 2.72 5.98 23.13
N LEU A 117 3.63 5.87 22.16
CA LEU A 117 4.97 5.33 22.40
C LEU A 117 5.82 6.26 23.28
N ALA A 118 5.68 7.58 23.11
CA ALA A 118 6.39 8.57 23.90
C ALA A 118 5.91 8.64 25.36
N ALA A 119 4.64 8.32 25.62
CA ALA A 119 4.11 8.17 26.98
C ALA A 119 4.73 6.98 27.73
N GLY A 120 5.42 6.09 27.02
CA GLY A 120 6.05 4.90 27.55
C GLY A 120 5.11 3.70 27.44
N ILE A 121 5.65 2.61 26.91
CA ILE A 121 4.97 1.32 26.83
C ILE A 121 5.69 0.29 27.69
N ASP A 122 4.95 -0.66 28.24
CA ASP A 122 5.50 -1.74 29.05
C ASP A 122 6.28 -2.77 28.21
N ALA A 123 7.02 -3.65 28.88
CA ALA A 123 7.82 -4.67 28.20
C ALA A 123 6.98 -5.61 27.34
N ALA A 124 5.75 -5.93 27.76
CA ALA A 124 4.83 -6.79 27.02
C ALA A 124 4.46 -6.19 25.66
N ASN A 125 4.16 -4.89 25.61
CA ASN A 125 3.87 -4.19 24.35
C ASN A 125 5.09 -4.08 23.43
N VAL A 126 6.29 -3.87 23.98
CA VAL A 126 7.53 -3.88 23.16
C VAL A 126 7.73 -5.26 22.52
N TRP A 127 7.45 -6.33 23.25
CA TRP A 127 7.49 -7.70 22.72
C TRP A 127 6.44 -7.95 21.65
N ASP A 128 5.17 -7.57 21.88
CA ASP A 128 4.12 -7.76 20.88
C ASP A 128 4.42 -6.96 19.60
N LEU A 129 4.95 -5.73 19.75
CA LEU A 129 5.38 -4.92 18.61
C LEU A 129 6.54 -5.58 17.85
N SER A 130 7.52 -6.13 18.58
CA SER A 130 8.64 -6.88 17.97
C SER A 130 8.14 -8.12 17.22
N PHE A 131 7.19 -8.86 17.79
CA PHE A 131 6.59 -10.03 17.15
C PHE A 131 5.79 -9.67 15.90
N LEU A 132 5.04 -8.56 15.94
CA LEU A 132 4.35 -8.04 14.77
C LEU A 132 5.34 -7.66 13.66
N LEU A 133 6.39 -6.90 13.99
CA LEU A 133 7.41 -6.50 13.03
C LEU A 133 8.10 -7.72 12.40
N ASN A 134 8.53 -8.68 13.20
CA ASN A 134 9.16 -9.91 12.72
C ASN A 134 8.22 -10.71 11.82
N ARG A 135 6.94 -10.86 12.22
CA ARG A 135 5.92 -11.52 11.40
C ARG A 135 5.71 -10.81 10.06
N VAL A 136 5.65 -9.48 10.05
CA VAL A 136 5.49 -8.70 8.81
C VAL A 136 6.72 -8.83 7.91
N MET A 137 7.93 -8.73 8.45
CA MET A 137 9.17 -8.94 7.70
C MET A 137 9.22 -10.33 7.05
N VAL A 138 8.78 -11.37 7.76
CA VAL A 138 8.66 -12.73 7.20
C VAL A 138 7.59 -12.79 6.10
N ALA A 139 6.42 -12.17 6.30
CA ALA A 139 5.35 -12.15 5.31
C ALA A 139 5.78 -11.44 4.00
N ASP A 140 6.60 -10.41 4.13
CA ASP A 140 7.11 -9.63 3.01
C ASP A 140 8.40 -10.18 2.39
N ARG A 141 9.02 -11.15 3.05
CA ARG A 141 10.35 -11.71 2.70
C ARG A 141 11.44 -10.64 2.70
N VAL A 142 11.41 -9.78 3.71
CA VAL A 142 12.41 -8.73 3.92
C VAL A 142 13.74 -9.37 4.32
N ASP A 143 14.82 -8.95 3.68
CA ASP A 143 16.17 -9.26 4.13
C ASP A 143 16.50 -8.39 5.35
N VAL A 144 16.65 -9.00 6.52
CA VAL A 144 16.95 -8.31 7.78
C VAL A 144 18.35 -7.66 7.74
N GLY A 145 19.22 -8.06 6.80
CA GLY A 145 20.49 -7.39 6.54
C GLY A 145 20.37 -6.05 5.81
N ASP A 146 19.23 -5.77 5.17
CA ASP A 146 18.96 -4.51 4.48
C ASP A 146 18.24 -3.54 5.41
N SER A 147 19.00 -2.59 5.98
CA SER A 147 18.46 -1.59 6.89
C SER A 147 17.38 -0.71 6.26
N ALA A 148 17.42 -0.47 4.94
CA ALA A 148 16.42 0.34 4.26
C ALA A 148 15.09 -0.40 4.14
N ALA A 149 15.14 -1.69 3.77
CA ALA A 149 13.94 -2.54 3.70
C ALA A 149 13.30 -2.77 5.08
N VAL A 150 14.13 -2.92 6.13
CA VAL A 150 13.67 -2.98 7.52
C VAL A 150 12.98 -1.67 7.90
N GLN A 151 13.59 -0.51 7.63
CA GLN A 151 13.02 0.79 7.95
C GLN A 151 11.68 1.03 7.24
N GLU A 152 11.58 0.71 5.95
CA GLU A 152 10.31 0.84 5.21
C GLU A 152 9.21 -0.06 5.82
N THR A 153 9.58 -1.25 6.29
CA THR A 153 8.65 -2.17 6.96
C THR A 153 8.16 -1.60 8.29
N LEU A 154 9.05 -0.99 9.08
CA LEU A 154 8.68 -0.32 10.33
C LEU A 154 7.70 0.83 10.06
N GLU A 155 8.01 1.69 9.09
CA GLU A 155 7.15 2.81 8.67
C GLU A 155 5.76 2.32 8.25
N GLN A 156 5.69 1.22 7.49
CA GLN A 156 4.43 0.61 7.11
C GLN A 156 3.64 0.09 8.31
N VAL A 157 4.29 -0.63 9.23
CA VAL A 157 3.63 -1.20 10.42
C VAL A 157 3.10 -0.08 11.31
N TYR A 158 3.91 0.92 11.60
CA TYR A 158 3.49 2.09 12.36
C TYR A 158 2.37 2.86 11.67
N GLY A 159 2.42 2.98 10.35
CA GLY A 159 1.38 3.66 9.59
C GLY A 159 0.02 2.97 9.73
N TYR A 160 -0.04 1.65 9.59
CA TYR A 160 -1.31 0.92 9.77
C TYR A 160 -1.79 0.88 11.22
N LEU A 161 -0.87 0.77 12.19
CA LEU A 161 -1.23 0.89 13.60
C LEU A 161 -1.81 2.29 13.91
N ASN A 162 -1.19 3.35 13.40
CA ASN A 162 -1.67 4.70 13.58
C ASN A 162 -3.05 4.91 12.93
N ILE A 163 -3.26 4.45 11.70
CA ILE A 163 -4.58 4.48 11.04
C ILE A 163 -5.64 3.75 11.87
N ALA A 164 -5.30 2.58 12.43
CA ALA A 164 -6.23 1.82 13.27
C ALA A 164 -6.60 2.59 14.54
N LEU A 165 -5.61 3.15 15.24
CA LEU A 165 -5.83 3.94 16.45
C LEU A 165 -6.65 5.20 16.17
N GLU A 166 -6.32 5.97 15.12
CA GLU A 166 -7.07 7.17 14.73
C GLU A 166 -8.52 6.83 14.37
N GLN A 167 -8.75 5.72 13.66
CA GLN A 167 -10.10 5.29 13.27
C GLN A 167 -10.95 4.83 14.47
N LEU A 168 -10.35 4.15 15.45
CA LEU A 168 -11.07 3.60 16.60
C LEU A 168 -11.25 4.61 17.74
N CYS A 169 -10.27 5.50 17.95
CA CYS A 169 -10.22 6.42 19.08
C CYS A 169 -10.45 7.89 18.71
N GLY A 170 -10.39 8.24 17.41
CA GLY A 170 -10.29 9.63 16.97
C GLY A 170 -8.97 10.24 17.45
N SER A 171 -9.03 11.36 18.15
CA SER A 171 -7.85 12.07 18.70
C SER A 171 -7.66 11.87 20.22
N SER A 172 -8.30 10.86 20.82
CA SER A 172 -8.18 10.61 22.26
C SER A 172 -6.96 9.76 22.58
N LEU A 173 -5.94 10.37 23.18
CA LEU A 173 -4.72 9.68 23.61
C LEU A 173 -5.00 8.61 24.66
N GLU A 174 -5.83 8.90 25.67
CA GLU A 174 -6.17 7.95 26.74
C GLU A 174 -6.77 6.66 26.18
N LYS A 175 -7.74 6.76 25.26
CA LYS A 175 -8.32 5.58 24.60
C LYS A 175 -7.33 4.85 23.70
N ALA A 176 -6.45 5.59 23.03
CA ALA A 176 -5.42 4.98 22.20
C ALA A 176 -4.44 4.15 23.03
N GLN A 177 -4.05 4.63 24.21
CA GLN A 177 -3.24 3.87 25.17
C GLN A 177 -3.97 2.62 25.66
N GLU A 178 -5.24 2.75 26.08
CA GLU A 178 -6.06 1.62 26.53
C GLU A 178 -6.17 0.52 25.45
N LEU A 179 -6.44 0.90 24.20
CA LEU A 179 -6.48 -0.06 23.10
C LEU A 179 -5.13 -0.70 22.81
N PHE A 180 -4.05 0.08 22.85
CA PHE A 180 -2.70 -0.41 22.58
C PHE A 180 -2.26 -1.42 23.64
N GLU A 181 -2.60 -1.19 24.91
CA GLU A 181 -2.31 -2.10 26.03
C GLU A 181 -3.21 -3.34 26.04
N GLY A 182 -4.51 -3.15 25.78
CA GLY A 182 -5.54 -4.19 25.91
C GLY A 182 -5.72 -5.09 24.69
N THR A 183 -5.02 -4.84 23.58
CA THR A 183 -5.23 -5.55 22.29
C THR A 183 -3.93 -6.07 21.72
N TYR A 184 -3.95 -7.28 21.14
CA TYR A 184 -2.83 -7.74 20.30
C TYR A 184 -2.65 -6.83 19.09
N LEU A 185 -1.44 -6.32 18.89
CA LEU A 185 -1.13 -5.34 17.85
C LEU A 185 -1.34 -5.91 16.44
N VAL A 186 -1.27 -7.23 16.28
CA VAL A 186 -1.63 -7.92 15.02
C VAL A 186 -3.08 -7.63 14.60
N GLY A 187 -4.00 -7.50 15.56
CA GLY A 187 -5.40 -7.16 15.30
C GLY A 187 -5.56 -5.74 14.80
N LEU A 188 -4.94 -4.78 15.50
CA LEU A 188 -4.92 -3.37 15.11
C LEU A 188 -4.27 -3.19 13.73
N PHE A 189 -3.13 -3.83 13.49
CA PHE A 189 -2.45 -3.82 12.19
C PHE A 189 -3.36 -4.33 11.07
N ARG A 190 -4.01 -5.49 11.27
CA ARG A 190 -4.93 -6.07 10.28
C ARG A 190 -6.11 -5.15 10.00
N PHE A 191 -6.63 -4.49 11.03
CA PHE A 191 -7.72 -3.52 10.88
C PHE A 191 -7.26 -2.31 10.05
N GLY A 192 -6.15 -1.68 10.42
CA GLY A 192 -5.58 -0.53 9.70
C GLY A 192 -5.25 -0.87 8.24
N TYR A 193 -4.66 -2.03 7.98
CA TYR A 193 -4.43 -2.53 6.63
C TYR A 193 -5.74 -2.72 5.84
N SER A 194 -6.78 -3.25 6.50
CA SER A 194 -8.09 -3.50 5.87
C SER A 194 -8.82 -2.21 5.48
N VAL A 195 -8.63 -1.12 6.25
CA VAL A 195 -9.13 0.21 5.88
C VAL A 195 -8.51 0.67 4.56
N VAL A 196 -7.19 0.55 4.41
CA VAL A 196 -6.49 0.94 3.17
C VAL A 196 -6.83 -0.03 2.02
N LEU A 197 -7.05 -1.31 2.30
CA LEU A 197 -7.47 -2.29 1.30
C LEU A 197 -8.85 -1.96 0.70
N GLY A 198 -9.71 -1.27 1.45
CA GLY A 198 -10.97 -0.71 0.92
C GLY A 198 -10.73 0.27 -0.24
N LEU A 199 -9.73 1.15 -0.11
CA LEU A 199 -9.34 2.09 -1.18
C LEU A 199 -8.83 1.36 -2.43
N GLN A 200 -8.04 0.29 -2.23
CA GLN A 200 -7.57 -0.54 -3.35
C GLN A 200 -8.74 -1.19 -4.11
N GLN A 201 -9.77 -1.67 -3.41
CA GLN A 201 -10.95 -2.28 -4.03
C GLN A 201 -11.75 -1.27 -4.84
N GLU A 202 -11.91 -0.05 -4.31
CA GLU A 202 -12.55 1.04 -5.03
C GLU A 202 -11.76 1.45 -6.28
N ALA A 203 -10.43 1.58 -6.17
CA ALA A 203 -9.57 1.84 -7.32
C ALA A 203 -9.66 0.75 -8.39
N ARG A 204 -9.72 -0.54 -8.01
CA ARG A 204 -9.95 -1.67 -8.94
C ARG A 204 -11.27 -1.53 -9.67
N ARG A 205 -12.35 -1.22 -8.94
CA ARG A 205 -13.68 -1.01 -9.53
C ARG A 205 -13.68 0.13 -10.55
N LEU A 206 -13.05 1.25 -10.22
CA LEU A 206 -12.96 2.42 -11.11
C LEU A 206 -12.10 2.13 -12.34
N THR A 207 -10.98 1.43 -12.18
CA THR A 207 -10.08 1.08 -13.29
C THR A 207 -10.72 0.06 -14.24
N ALA A 208 -11.62 -0.79 -13.75
CA ALA A 208 -12.40 -1.71 -14.57
C ALA A 208 -13.56 -1.03 -15.34
N SER A 209 -13.88 0.23 -15.03
CA SER A 209 -14.95 0.97 -15.73
C SER A 209 -14.50 1.55 -17.07
N SER A 210 -15.41 2.19 -17.82
CA SER A 210 -15.10 2.72 -19.15
C SER A 210 -14.03 3.82 -19.14
N VAL A 211 -13.91 4.57 -18.04
CA VAL A 211 -12.91 5.64 -17.90
C VAL A 211 -11.52 5.13 -17.53
N GLY A 212 -11.39 3.89 -17.04
CA GLY A 212 -10.16 3.35 -16.49
C GLY A 212 -8.93 3.48 -17.41
N PRO A 213 -9.03 3.06 -18.69
CA PRO A 213 -7.93 3.19 -19.65
C PRO A 213 -7.52 4.63 -19.98
N TYR A 214 -8.38 5.61 -19.70
CA TYR A 214 -8.21 7.01 -20.09
C TYR A 214 -7.77 7.91 -18.94
N LEU A 215 -7.70 7.39 -17.71
CA LEU A 215 -7.26 8.15 -16.53
C LEU A 215 -5.87 8.73 -16.76
N ASP A 216 -5.68 9.95 -16.29
CA ASP A 216 -4.48 10.74 -16.60
C ASP A 216 -3.96 11.55 -15.41
N GLY A 217 -2.74 12.06 -15.61
CA GLY A 217 -2.00 12.86 -14.65
C GLY A 217 -2.02 12.28 -13.22
N PRO A 218 -2.45 13.07 -12.22
CA PRO A 218 -2.43 12.63 -10.83
C PRO A 218 -3.46 11.53 -10.54
N TYR A 219 -4.53 11.41 -11.33
CA TYR A 219 -5.55 10.37 -11.16
C TYR A 219 -5.06 9.00 -11.64
N ALA A 220 -4.30 8.95 -12.75
CA ALA A 220 -3.61 7.73 -13.17
C ALA A 220 -2.55 7.28 -12.16
N ALA A 221 -1.76 8.23 -11.65
CA ALA A 221 -0.75 7.94 -10.63
C ALA A 221 -1.39 7.41 -9.32
N LEU A 222 -2.55 7.94 -8.95
CA LEU A 222 -3.33 7.48 -7.80
C LEU A 222 -3.76 6.02 -7.92
N THR A 223 -4.40 5.65 -9.03
CA THR A 223 -4.86 4.28 -9.24
C THR A 223 -3.68 3.33 -9.32
N ALA A 224 -2.60 3.70 -10.01
CA ALA A 224 -1.36 2.91 -10.04
C ALA A 224 -0.78 2.65 -8.64
N SER A 225 -0.69 3.69 -7.80
CA SER A 225 -0.18 3.58 -6.41
C SER A 225 -1.03 2.65 -5.54
N LEU A 226 -2.34 2.63 -5.76
CA LEU A 226 -3.27 1.80 -5.00
C LEU A 226 -3.31 0.35 -5.50
N LEU A 227 -3.13 0.13 -6.80
CA LEU A 227 -3.28 -1.18 -7.45
C LEU A 227 -2.06 -2.10 -7.34
N GLY A 228 -0.94 -1.60 -6.80
CA GLY A 228 0.25 -2.40 -6.52
C GLY A 228 0.02 -3.58 -5.58
N ARG A 229 1.07 -4.36 -5.31
CA ARG A 229 1.01 -5.53 -4.39
C ARG A 229 0.38 -5.17 -3.05
N LYS A 230 0.69 -3.97 -2.55
CA LYS A 230 0.04 -3.32 -1.42
C LYS A 230 -0.32 -1.89 -1.79
N PRO A 231 -1.44 -1.35 -1.33
CA PRO A 231 -1.81 0.03 -1.59
C PRO A 231 -0.86 1.01 -0.91
N ARG A 232 -0.40 2.00 -1.67
CA ARG A 232 0.47 3.09 -1.22
C ARG A 232 -0.18 4.46 -1.44
N TYR A 233 0.21 5.43 -0.62
CA TYR A 233 -0.30 6.79 -0.69
C TYR A 233 0.36 7.54 -1.85
N CYS A 234 -0.44 8.06 -2.76
CA CYS A 234 0.03 8.82 -3.92
C CYS A 234 0.32 10.28 -3.53
N ILE A 235 1.55 10.74 -3.72
CA ILE A 235 1.96 12.11 -3.37
C ILE A 235 1.72 13.13 -4.51
N ALA A 236 1.17 12.70 -5.66
CA ALA A 236 0.93 13.57 -6.80
C ALA A 236 -0.02 14.75 -6.49
N PHE A 237 -0.88 14.60 -5.49
CA PHE A 237 -1.82 15.65 -5.06
C PHE A 237 -1.26 16.60 -3.98
N ASP A 238 -0.06 16.33 -3.46
CA ASP A 238 0.54 17.14 -2.38
C ASP A 238 1.28 18.38 -2.89
N GLY A 239 1.21 18.67 -4.19
CA GLY A 239 1.82 19.85 -4.80
C GLY A 239 3.34 19.79 -4.93
N THR A 240 3.96 18.64 -4.63
CA THR A 240 5.38 18.41 -4.92
C THR A 240 5.53 17.93 -6.36
N ALA A 241 6.46 18.51 -7.13
CA ALA A 241 6.79 18.04 -8.48
C ALA A 241 7.42 16.62 -8.52
N ARG A 242 7.35 15.88 -7.41
CA ARG A 242 7.83 14.52 -7.28
C ARG A 242 6.67 13.57 -7.55
N ALA A 243 6.75 12.85 -8.67
CA ALA A 243 6.00 11.62 -8.83
C ALA A 243 6.55 10.57 -7.86
N GLY A 244 5.66 9.81 -7.23
CA GLY A 244 6.03 8.75 -6.31
C GLY A 244 4.86 8.32 -5.43
N ASP A 245 5.16 7.37 -4.55
CA ASP A 245 4.24 6.91 -3.53
C ASP A 245 4.99 6.68 -2.20
N LEU A 246 4.24 6.66 -1.11
CA LEU A 246 4.74 6.43 0.24
C LEU A 246 3.85 5.39 0.95
N PRO A 247 4.34 4.70 1.99
CA PRO A 247 3.47 3.95 2.87
C PRO A 247 2.39 4.89 3.48
N PHE A 248 1.17 4.39 3.61
CA PHE A 248 0.12 5.12 4.34
C PHE A 248 0.48 5.23 5.81
N SER A 249 0.43 6.45 6.37
CA SER A 249 0.84 6.73 7.74
C SER A 249 -0.24 7.37 8.62
N SER A 250 -1.35 7.83 8.05
CA SER A 250 -2.44 8.47 8.82
C SER A 250 -3.82 8.31 8.19
N LEU A 251 -4.86 8.43 9.01
CA LEU A 251 -6.25 8.43 8.57
C LEU A 251 -6.56 9.63 7.67
N LYS A 252 -5.90 10.78 7.91
CA LYS A 252 -6.01 11.95 7.02
C LYS A 252 -5.60 11.62 5.57
N GLN A 253 -4.53 10.84 5.37
CA GLN A 253 -4.12 10.39 4.02
C GLN A 253 -5.14 9.44 3.40
N VAL A 254 -5.75 8.56 4.21
CA VAL A 254 -6.83 7.65 3.79
C VAL A 254 -8.05 8.45 3.33
N GLU A 255 -8.48 9.45 4.12
CA GLU A 255 -9.60 10.33 3.79
C GLU A 255 -9.33 11.18 2.54
N ALA A 256 -8.14 11.76 2.44
CA ALA A 256 -7.73 12.49 1.25
C ALA A 256 -7.78 11.59 0.00
N THR A 257 -7.25 10.37 0.10
CA THR A 257 -7.28 9.39 -0.98
C THR A 257 -8.72 9.01 -1.36
N ARG A 258 -9.59 8.79 -0.37
CA ARG A 258 -11.02 8.51 -0.60
C ARG A 258 -11.70 9.66 -1.35
N GLN A 259 -11.40 10.90 -0.98
CA GLN A 259 -11.92 12.07 -1.70
C GLN A 259 -11.42 12.11 -3.15
N ARG A 260 -10.16 11.74 -3.41
CA ARG A 260 -9.64 11.67 -4.79
C ARG A 260 -10.25 10.54 -5.60
N LEU A 261 -10.54 9.39 -5.00
CA LEU A 261 -11.29 8.32 -5.67
C LEU A 261 -12.74 8.75 -5.96
N ALA A 262 -13.35 9.55 -5.08
CA ALA A 262 -14.65 10.16 -5.35
C ALA A 262 -14.59 11.14 -6.53
N ASP A 263 -13.52 11.92 -6.67
CA ASP A 263 -13.30 12.77 -7.86
C ASP A 263 -13.24 11.93 -9.15
N VAL A 264 -12.58 10.76 -9.13
CA VAL A 264 -12.55 9.82 -10.28
C VAL A 264 -13.92 9.21 -10.56
N GLU A 265 -14.69 8.88 -9.51
CA GLU A 265 -16.07 8.41 -9.68
C GLU A 265 -16.97 9.50 -10.30
N THR A 266 -16.76 10.78 -9.95
CA THR A 266 -17.41 11.92 -10.60
C THR A 266 -17.04 12.01 -12.08
N GLN A 267 -15.75 11.83 -12.42
CA GLN A 267 -15.32 11.75 -13.83
C GLN A 267 -16.04 10.63 -14.57
N ARG A 268 -16.12 9.42 -13.99
CA ARG A 268 -16.86 8.30 -14.58
C ARG A 268 -18.31 8.68 -14.89
N ARG A 269 -19.02 9.32 -13.95
CA ARG A 269 -20.43 9.71 -14.14
C ARG A 269 -20.59 10.77 -15.24
N LEU A 270 -19.68 11.73 -15.33
CA LEU A 270 -19.70 12.72 -16.41
C LEU A 270 -19.60 12.07 -17.78
N PHE A 271 -18.59 11.20 -17.97
CA PHE A 271 -18.32 10.57 -19.26
C PHE A 271 -19.32 9.47 -19.63
N GLU A 272 -19.87 8.74 -18.66
CA GLU A 272 -20.85 7.67 -18.94
C GLU A 272 -22.30 8.14 -18.98
N GLY A 273 -22.62 9.28 -18.35
CA GLY A 273 -24.02 9.68 -18.13
C GLY A 273 -24.38 11.10 -18.54
N CYS A 274 -23.43 12.04 -18.55
CA CYS A 274 -23.74 13.46 -18.77
C CYS A 274 -23.30 13.97 -20.15
N PHE A 275 -22.16 13.50 -20.67
CA PHE A 275 -21.63 13.97 -21.94
C PHE A 275 -22.37 13.33 -23.13
N PRO A 276 -22.59 14.07 -24.23
CA PRO A 276 -23.36 13.60 -25.38
C PRO A 276 -22.53 12.74 -26.35
N PHE A 277 -21.41 12.17 -25.89
CA PHE A 277 -20.50 11.34 -26.67
C PHE A 277 -19.98 10.18 -25.83
N ASP A 278 -19.63 9.09 -26.50
CA ASP A 278 -19.04 7.91 -25.86
C ASP A 278 -17.50 7.98 -25.92
N LEU A 279 -16.85 7.36 -24.93
CA LEU A 279 -15.41 7.14 -24.97
C LEU A 279 -15.06 6.16 -26.11
N PRO A 280 -13.93 6.33 -26.81
CA PRO A 280 -13.46 5.37 -27.81
C PRO A 280 -13.33 3.96 -27.19
N GLY A 281 -13.57 2.90 -27.97
CA GLY A 281 -13.43 1.51 -27.47
C GLY A 281 -14.41 1.08 -26.35
N SER A 282 -15.34 1.96 -25.93
CA SER A 282 -16.33 1.67 -24.87
C SER A 282 -17.31 0.53 -25.21
N GLN A 283 -17.36 0.10 -26.47
CA GLN A 283 -18.22 -0.98 -26.96
C GLN A 283 -17.48 -2.33 -27.12
N GLU A 284 -16.16 -2.38 -26.97
CA GLU A 284 -15.38 -3.62 -27.10
C GLU A 284 -15.42 -4.43 -25.79
N PRO A 285 -15.37 -5.78 -25.85
CA PRO A 285 -15.42 -6.63 -24.66
C PRO A 285 -14.19 -6.42 -23.74
N GLU A 286 -14.38 -6.55 -22.42
CA GLU A 286 -13.37 -6.28 -21.38
C GLU A 286 -12.02 -6.98 -21.60
N ALA A 287 -12.02 -8.18 -22.21
CA ALA A 287 -10.82 -8.95 -22.51
C ALA A 287 -9.93 -8.32 -23.61
N GLU A 288 -10.52 -7.51 -24.50
CA GLU A 288 -9.81 -6.85 -25.60
C GLU A 288 -9.38 -5.43 -25.21
N ARG A 289 -10.06 -4.78 -24.24
CA ARG A 289 -9.71 -3.46 -23.71
C ARG A 289 -8.32 -3.41 -23.07
N SER A 290 -7.88 -4.49 -22.43
CA SER A 290 -6.55 -4.58 -21.83
C SER A 290 -5.42 -4.68 -22.86
N GLY A 291 -5.74 -4.99 -24.13
CA GLY A 291 -4.81 -5.06 -25.26
C GLY A 291 -4.72 -3.78 -26.10
N LEU A 292 -5.57 -2.78 -25.83
CA LEU A 292 -5.60 -1.49 -26.54
C LEU A 292 -4.56 -0.48 -26.04
N ALA A 293 -3.57 -0.91 -25.27
CA ALA A 293 -2.46 -0.07 -24.78
C ALA A 293 -1.57 0.51 -25.91
N GLU A 294 -1.90 0.25 -27.19
CA GLU A 294 -1.28 0.83 -28.38
C GLU A 294 -2.25 1.68 -29.23
N VAL A 295 -3.37 2.15 -28.68
CA VAL A 295 -4.08 3.31 -29.24
C VAL A 295 -3.37 4.56 -28.72
N ASP A 296 -2.86 5.41 -29.61
CA ASP A 296 -2.19 6.67 -29.27
C ASP A 296 -2.87 7.35 -28.05
N GLN A 297 -2.06 7.48 -26.99
CA GLN A 297 -2.25 7.99 -25.62
C GLN A 297 -3.39 8.97 -25.34
N LEU A 298 -4.63 8.64 -25.70
CA LEU A 298 -5.79 9.49 -25.47
C LEU A 298 -6.11 9.52 -23.97
N THR A 299 -6.26 10.71 -23.40
CA THR A 299 -6.57 10.89 -21.98
C THR A 299 -7.94 11.53 -21.75
N LEU A 300 -8.52 11.37 -20.55
CA LEU A 300 -9.78 12.02 -20.20
C LEU A 300 -9.69 13.55 -20.31
N SER A 301 -8.58 14.16 -19.88
CA SER A 301 -8.40 15.61 -20.03
C SER A 301 -8.37 16.02 -21.50
N GLU A 302 -7.62 15.33 -22.37
CA GLU A 302 -7.58 15.66 -23.80
C GLU A 302 -8.94 15.53 -24.48
N ILE A 303 -9.71 14.48 -24.17
CA ILE A 303 -11.06 14.28 -24.69
C ILE A 303 -11.95 15.45 -24.26
N PHE A 304 -11.95 15.78 -22.97
CA PHE A 304 -12.77 16.86 -22.43
C PHE A 304 -12.38 18.23 -22.98
N LEU A 305 -11.09 18.55 -22.96
CA LEU A 305 -10.56 19.83 -23.43
C LEU A 305 -10.80 20.02 -24.93
N THR A 306 -10.62 18.98 -25.74
CA THR A 306 -10.96 19.01 -27.17
C THR A 306 -12.46 19.29 -27.38
N ALA A 307 -13.33 18.61 -26.63
CA ALA A 307 -14.77 18.85 -26.69
C ALA A 307 -15.15 20.27 -26.24
N LEU A 308 -14.50 20.77 -25.18
CA LEU A 308 -14.70 22.13 -24.68
C LEU A 308 -14.24 23.17 -25.69
N ALA A 309 -13.10 22.96 -26.34
CA ALA A 309 -12.59 23.84 -27.38
C ALA A 309 -13.52 23.90 -28.59
N ASN A 310 -14.08 22.76 -29.03
CA ASN A 310 -15.11 22.75 -30.07
C ASN A 310 -16.33 23.58 -29.68
N ARG A 311 -16.81 23.43 -28.43
CA ARG A 311 -17.92 24.25 -27.93
C ARG A 311 -17.60 25.74 -27.90
N ILE A 312 -16.38 26.13 -27.53
CA ILE A 312 -15.93 27.54 -27.53
C ILE A 312 -15.89 28.10 -28.97
N LEU A 313 -15.54 27.27 -29.95
CA LEU A 313 -15.59 27.60 -31.38
C LEU A 313 -17.02 27.57 -31.97
N ASN A 314 -18.06 27.49 -31.14
CA ASN A 314 -19.48 27.37 -31.51
C ASN A 314 -19.79 26.10 -32.34
N ARG A 315 -19.10 24.99 -32.07
CA ARG A 315 -19.37 23.65 -32.61
C ARG A 315 -20.05 22.78 -31.54
N ASP A 316 -20.48 21.59 -31.94
CA ASP A 316 -21.01 20.60 -31.00
C ASP A 316 -19.95 20.21 -29.96
N PHE A 317 -20.37 19.98 -28.72
CA PHE A 317 -19.51 19.50 -27.66
C PHE A 317 -19.17 18.03 -27.90
N ALA A 318 -18.13 17.77 -28.68
CA ALA A 318 -17.64 16.45 -29.05
C ALA A 318 -16.11 16.46 -29.18
N PRO A 319 -15.41 15.35 -28.87
CA PRO A 319 -13.96 15.25 -28.94
C PRO A 319 -13.45 15.10 -30.39
N ALA A 320 -13.95 15.94 -31.31
CA ALA A 320 -13.52 15.96 -32.69
C ALA A 320 -12.19 16.74 -32.85
N PRO A 321 -11.20 16.21 -33.57
CA PRO A 321 -9.92 16.89 -33.76
C PRO A 321 -10.06 18.30 -34.34
N ILE A 322 -9.32 19.25 -33.77
CA ILE A 322 -9.36 20.66 -34.13
C ILE A 322 -8.40 20.92 -35.30
N PRO A 323 -8.86 21.58 -36.39
CA PRO A 323 -7.98 22.00 -37.47
C PRO A 323 -6.92 22.98 -36.98
N SER A 324 -5.66 22.76 -37.39
CA SER A 324 -4.53 23.62 -37.02
C SER A 324 -4.74 25.12 -37.32
N GLY A 325 -5.56 25.45 -38.33
CA GLY A 325 -5.90 26.84 -38.67
C GLY A 325 -6.79 27.58 -37.66
N ASP A 326 -7.50 26.84 -36.79
CA ASP A 326 -8.41 27.41 -35.81
C ASP A 326 -7.73 27.71 -34.46
N LEU A 327 -6.48 27.28 -34.27
CA LEU A 327 -5.77 27.39 -33.00
C LEU A 327 -5.54 28.83 -32.55
N SER A 328 -5.23 29.72 -33.47
CA SER A 328 -5.05 31.15 -33.16
C SER A 328 -6.35 31.81 -32.71
N VAL A 329 -7.47 31.43 -33.32
CA VAL A 329 -8.81 31.90 -32.94
C VAL A 329 -9.18 31.36 -31.57
N LEU A 330 -8.97 30.06 -31.34
CA LEU A 330 -9.21 29.42 -30.05
C LEU A 330 -8.38 30.07 -28.93
N HIS A 331 -7.09 30.30 -29.18
CA HIS A 331 -6.20 30.98 -28.23
C HIS A 331 -6.71 32.39 -27.90
N GLY A 332 -7.17 33.17 -28.89
CA GLY A 332 -7.74 34.50 -28.66
C GLY A 332 -9.06 34.51 -27.86
N LEU A 333 -9.82 33.41 -27.87
CA LEU A 333 -11.07 33.27 -27.11
C LEU A 333 -10.85 32.73 -25.68
N ILE A 334 -9.81 31.92 -25.48
CA ILE A 334 -9.50 31.29 -24.20
C ILE A 334 -8.62 32.19 -23.34
N VAL A 335 -7.60 32.81 -23.92
CA VAL A 335 -6.47 33.40 -23.19
C VAL A 335 -6.71 34.85 -22.82
N GLU A 336 -6.58 35.15 -21.54
CA GLU A 336 -6.55 36.51 -20.98
C GLU A 336 -5.32 36.62 -20.07
N ASN A 337 -4.38 37.51 -20.41
CA ASN A 337 -3.10 37.68 -19.68
C ASN A 337 -2.24 36.40 -19.56
N GLY A 338 -2.20 35.56 -20.60
CA GLY A 338 -1.38 34.34 -20.63
C GLY A 338 -1.92 33.19 -19.78
N ARG A 339 -3.19 33.26 -19.38
CA ARG A 339 -3.92 32.20 -18.66
C ARG A 339 -5.32 32.05 -19.22
N VAL A 340 -6.00 30.95 -18.91
CA VAL A 340 -7.43 30.79 -19.23
C VAL A 340 -8.23 31.89 -18.54
N SER A 341 -9.06 32.62 -19.31
CA SER A 341 -9.85 33.75 -18.81
C SER A 341 -10.72 33.38 -17.62
N ALA A 342 -10.78 34.27 -16.63
CA ALA A 342 -11.51 34.01 -15.38
C ALA A 342 -13.01 33.78 -15.63
N SER A 343 -13.60 34.49 -16.62
CA SER A 343 -14.98 34.29 -17.01
C SER A 343 -15.23 32.92 -17.62
N LEU A 344 -14.32 32.42 -18.47
CA LEU A 344 -14.44 31.09 -19.06
C LEU A 344 -14.32 30.01 -17.99
N ARG A 345 -13.35 30.13 -17.07
CA ARG A 345 -13.22 29.20 -15.94
C ARG A 345 -14.51 29.09 -15.14
N GLN A 346 -15.06 30.22 -14.69
CA GLN A 346 -16.27 30.23 -13.88
C GLN A 346 -17.46 29.60 -14.63
N LYS A 347 -17.65 29.96 -15.91
CA LYS A 347 -18.71 29.38 -16.75
C LYS A 347 -18.56 27.86 -16.91
N THR A 348 -17.33 27.38 -17.09
CA THR A 348 -17.04 25.95 -17.22
C THR A 348 -17.33 25.23 -15.90
N PHE A 349 -16.93 25.79 -14.75
CA PHE A 349 -17.19 25.20 -13.44
C PHE A 349 -18.68 25.18 -13.11
N ASP A 350 -19.39 26.29 -13.31
CA ASP A 350 -20.84 26.38 -13.10
C ASP A 350 -21.57 25.35 -13.97
N TRP A 351 -21.15 25.18 -15.23
CA TRP A 351 -21.71 24.19 -16.13
C TRP A 351 -21.41 22.75 -15.68
N LEU A 352 -20.17 22.42 -15.33
CA LEU A 352 -19.80 21.09 -14.85
C LEU A 352 -20.56 20.73 -13.57
N ASN A 353 -20.64 21.64 -12.60
CA ASN A 353 -21.41 21.44 -11.37
C ASN A 353 -22.91 21.31 -11.61
N SER A 354 -23.44 21.92 -12.68
CA SER A 354 -24.85 21.74 -13.06
C SER A 354 -25.15 20.34 -13.60
N LEU A 355 -24.12 19.63 -14.10
CA LEU A 355 -24.23 18.26 -14.60
C LEU A 355 -24.02 17.23 -13.49
N GLU A 356 -22.92 17.35 -12.74
CA GLU A 356 -22.60 16.47 -11.61
C GLU A 356 -21.94 17.32 -10.50
N PRO A 357 -22.47 17.29 -9.27
CA PRO A 357 -21.87 18.04 -8.16
C PRO A 357 -20.41 17.64 -7.89
N GLY A 358 -19.53 18.63 -7.75
CA GLY A 358 -18.10 18.41 -7.50
C GLY A 358 -17.26 18.16 -8.77
N ALA A 359 -17.89 18.18 -9.96
CA ALA A 359 -17.20 18.10 -11.24
C ALA A 359 -16.23 19.26 -11.51
N GLU A 360 -16.36 20.37 -10.78
CA GLU A 360 -15.41 21.48 -10.80
C GLU A 360 -13.96 21.06 -10.54
N ASN A 361 -13.71 20.04 -9.71
CA ASN A 361 -12.36 19.54 -9.44
C ASN A 361 -11.69 19.00 -10.71
N PHE A 362 -12.44 18.25 -11.53
CA PHE A 362 -11.98 17.78 -12.83
C PHE A 362 -11.76 18.96 -13.78
N GLY A 363 -12.69 19.91 -13.81
CA GLY A 363 -12.54 21.15 -14.59
C GLY A 363 -11.29 21.94 -14.22
N HIS A 364 -10.97 22.06 -12.93
CA HIS A 364 -9.77 22.72 -12.44
C HIS A 364 -8.51 22.04 -12.96
N PHE A 365 -8.44 20.71 -12.88
CA PHE A 365 -7.33 19.93 -13.41
C PHE A 365 -7.18 20.08 -14.94
N CYS A 366 -8.27 19.96 -15.69
CA CYS A 366 -8.19 20.12 -17.15
C CYS A 366 -7.76 21.54 -17.55
N LEU A 367 -8.29 22.58 -16.92
CA LEU A 367 -7.91 23.94 -17.26
C LEU A 367 -6.50 24.33 -16.82
N SER A 368 -5.91 23.66 -15.81
CA SER A 368 -4.49 23.84 -15.48
C SER A 368 -3.57 23.31 -16.58
N ILE A 369 -3.96 22.23 -17.28
CA ILE A 369 -3.22 21.73 -18.45
C ILE A 369 -3.21 22.79 -19.55
N TRP A 370 -4.37 23.42 -19.83
CA TRP A 370 -4.39 24.54 -20.78
C TRP A 370 -3.56 25.74 -20.32
N ASP A 371 -3.52 26.07 -19.03
CA ASP A 371 -2.65 27.14 -18.54
C ASP A 371 -1.17 26.86 -18.82
N GLU A 372 -0.73 25.62 -18.58
CA GLU A 372 0.67 25.21 -18.69
C GLU A 372 1.10 24.96 -20.14
N GLU A 373 0.26 24.31 -20.94
CA GLU A 373 0.63 23.76 -22.24
C GLU A 373 0.07 24.55 -23.44
N PHE A 374 -0.94 25.40 -23.24
CA PHE A 374 -1.59 26.13 -24.35
C PHE A 374 -1.54 27.66 -24.19
N CYS A 375 -1.84 28.19 -23.01
CA CYS A 375 -2.00 29.62 -22.78
C CYS A 375 -0.67 30.39 -22.68
N GLY A 376 0.42 29.69 -22.34
CA GLY A 376 1.77 30.25 -22.26
C GLY A 376 2.49 30.36 -23.61
N LEU A 377 1.92 29.80 -24.68
CA LEU A 377 2.53 29.77 -26.01
C LEU A 377 2.26 31.07 -26.78
N ASP A 378 3.20 31.44 -27.67
CA ASP A 378 3.01 32.61 -28.55
C ASP A 378 1.95 32.29 -29.63
N PRO A 379 0.87 33.10 -29.76
CA PRO A 379 -0.16 32.91 -30.78
C PRO A 379 0.37 32.81 -32.22
N ALA A 380 1.51 33.44 -32.52
CA ALA A 380 2.11 33.45 -33.85
C ALA A 380 3.00 32.22 -34.13
N ALA A 381 3.31 31.41 -33.10
CA ALA A 381 4.21 30.27 -33.17
C ALA A 381 3.57 28.97 -32.62
N LEU A 382 2.24 28.86 -32.66
CA LEU A 382 1.51 27.66 -32.28
C LEU A 382 1.82 26.51 -33.25
N ASP A 383 2.76 25.64 -32.87
CA ASP A 383 3.08 24.41 -33.58
C ASP A 383 2.25 23.24 -33.00
N PRO A 384 1.40 22.58 -33.81
CA PRO A 384 0.58 21.44 -33.40
C PRO A 384 1.33 20.31 -32.69
N ARG A 385 2.65 20.19 -32.91
CA ARG A 385 3.48 19.13 -32.31
C ARG A 385 3.81 19.36 -30.82
N TYR A 386 3.62 20.57 -30.32
CA TYR A 386 4.01 20.97 -28.97
C TYR A 386 2.81 21.43 -28.12
N ILE A 387 1.60 21.28 -28.62
CA ILE A 387 0.36 21.59 -27.91
C ILE A 387 -0.15 20.30 -27.29
N GLY A 388 -0.06 20.18 -25.97
CA GLY A 388 -0.71 19.10 -25.23
C GLY A 388 -2.14 19.47 -24.82
N GLY A 389 -2.93 18.47 -24.45
CA GLY A 389 -4.32 18.65 -24.02
C GLY A 389 -5.34 18.91 -25.14
N LEU A 390 -4.97 18.78 -26.42
CA LEU A 390 -5.87 18.94 -27.57
C LEU A 390 -5.61 17.90 -28.67
N LEU A 391 -6.68 17.34 -29.22
CA LEU A 391 -6.60 16.50 -30.42
C LEU A 391 -6.57 17.38 -31.66
N LEU A 392 -5.50 17.30 -32.45
CA LEU A 392 -5.27 18.17 -33.61
C LEU A 392 -5.30 17.40 -34.94
N LYS A 393 -5.68 18.09 -36.02
CA LYS A 393 -5.75 17.57 -37.39
C LYS A 393 -4.89 18.37 -38.36
#